data_AF-R6ZIV7-F1
#
_entry.id   AF-R6ZIV7-F1
#
_cell.length_a   1.000
_cell.length_b   1.000
_cell.length_c   1.000
_cell.angle_alpha   90.00
_cell.angle_beta   90.00
_cell.angle_gamma   90.00
#
_symmetry.space_group_name_H-M   'P 1'
#
loop_
_entity.id
_entity.type
_entity.pdbx_description
1 polymer ?
#
loop_
_entity_poly.entity_id
_entity_poly.type
_entity_poly.pdbx_seq_one_letter_code
_entity_poly.pdbx_strand_id
1 'polypeptide(L)'
;MTQSLIRGGTPEKAIKHIQERFHVSAGQAGRLVMTETVYFHSAGQLDMYKEMGVKEYEICAVLDTKTSKICEELDGTHRPISEFKPGVTAPPFHCWCRSTTVPYFNDEFTLDETRVARDENGKAIQVPGNMTYARWKEVFVDGLQKWSTLKLSQSSDAWNDRLKKELLEDEKSFAEREKELAVIYDGNGKFLFQKSGDASEVKFLKREIFKMKDGVLSHNHPGGKSFSRSDLELFVGADLSEIRAVVSDGVYYMRRDGTLPNEINTVKKAREKRKEIEDALRRKYLAQIKNGTISSKKASEALTDEINKCFCEKYGIKYGKEKN
;
A
#
# COMPACT_ATOMS: atom_id res chain seq x y z
N MET A 1 3.38 31.60 28.29
CA MET A 1 2.77 30.60 27.39
C MET A 1 1.58 31.17 26.64
N THR A 2 0.49 31.54 27.31
CA THR A 2 -0.74 32.05 26.68
C THR A 2 -0.53 33.26 25.76
N GLN A 3 0.24 34.28 26.20
CA GLN A 3 0.56 35.43 25.33
C GLN A 3 1.41 35.06 24.10
N SER A 4 2.31 34.08 24.21
CA SER A 4 3.15 33.67 23.08
C SER A 4 2.31 32.95 22.02
N LEU A 5 1.41 32.06 22.44
CA LEU A 5 0.46 31.37 21.56
C LEU A 5 -0.49 32.35 20.86
N ILE A 6 -1.16 33.24 21.61
CA ILE A 6 -2.12 34.20 21.06
C ILE A 6 -1.47 35.18 20.06
N ARG A 7 -0.20 35.55 20.29
CA ARG A 7 0.53 36.49 19.42
C ARG A 7 1.24 35.83 18.24
N GLY A 8 1.08 34.51 18.04
CA GLY A 8 1.80 33.77 17.00
C GLY A 8 3.32 33.71 17.21
N GLY A 9 3.77 33.84 18.46
CA GLY A 9 5.19 33.71 18.82
C GLY A 9 5.63 32.26 18.68
N THR A 10 6.79 32.04 18.05
CA THR A 10 7.31 30.68 17.85
C THR A 10 7.69 30.02 19.18
N PRO A 11 7.59 28.68 19.30
CA PRO A 11 7.93 27.96 20.53
C PRO A 11 9.35 28.28 21.04
N GLU A 12 10.30 28.52 20.13
CA GLU A 12 11.69 28.83 20.46
C GLU A 12 11.81 30.12 21.28
N LYS A 13 10.99 31.14 20.99
CA LYS A 13 10.97 32.38 21.78
C LYS A 13 10.46 32.13 23.19
N ALA A 14 9.40 31.34 23.34
CA ALA A 14 8.87 30.98 24.65
C ALA A 14 9.88 30.17 25.47
N ILE A 15 10.59 29.23 24.83
CA ILE A 15 11.67 28.46 25.45
C ILE A 15 12.77 29.41 25.93
N LYS A 16 13.25 30.30 25.07
CA LYS A 16 14.31 31.26 25.41
C LYS A 16 13.94 32.12 26.62
N HIS A 17 12.71 32.65 26.66
CA HIS A 17 12.24 33.45 27.79
C HIS A 17 12.18 32.66 29.10
N ILE A 18 11.77 31.38 29.07
CA ILE A 18 11.76 30.53 30.27
C ILE A 18 13.18 30.20 30.72
N GLN A 19 14.08 29.91 29.77
CA GLN A 19 15.50 29.70 30.07
C GLN A 19 16.11 30.92 30.77
N GLU A 20 15.91 32.13 30.22
CA GLU A 20 16.46 33.37 30.76
C GLU A 20 15.89 33.70 32.14
N ARG A 21 14.58 33.52 32.33
CA ARG A 21 13.89 33.88 33.56
C ARG A 21 14.17 32.93 34.73
N PHE A 22 14.26 31.63 34.45
CA PHE A 22 14.38 30.60 35.48
C PHE A 22 15.78 29.98 35.53
N HIS A 23 16.71 30.44 34.68
CA HIS A 23 18.08 29.94 34.60
C HIS A 23 18.17 28.41 34.42
N VAL A 24 17.32 27.85 33.56
CA VAL A 24 17.23 26.41 33.27
C VAL A 24 17.77 26.07 31.87
N SER A 25 18.10 24.79 31.66
CA SER A 25 18.56 24.30 30.35
C SER A 25 17.46 24.39 29.28
N ALA A 26 17.89 24.48 28.01
CA ALA A 26 16.99 24.50 26.86
C ALA A 26 16.07 23.28 26.81
N GLY A 27 16.58 22.10 27.18
CA GLY A 27 15.81 20.87 27.21
C GLY A 27 14.70 20.89 28.26
N GLN A 28 14.96 21.43 29.45
CA GLN A 28 13.96 21.55 30.52
C GLN A 28 12.87 22.55 30.15
N ALA A 29 13.26 23.74 29.68
CA ALA A 29 12.31 24.75 29.21
C ALA A 29 11.50 24.22 28.00
N GLY A 30 12.17 23.60 27.03
CA GLY A 30 11.54 22.99 25.85
C GLY A 30 10.50 21.93 26.19
N ARG A 31 10.82 21.04 27.14
CA ARG A 31 9.89 20.00 27.59
C ARG A 31 8.58 20.61 28.10
N LEU A 32 8.68 21.66 28.91
CA LEU A 32 7.52 22.35 29.45
C LEU A 32 6.71 23.03 28.33
N VAL A 33 7.37 23.87 27.52
CA VAL A 33 6.71 24.64 26.46
C VAL A 33 5.98 23.75 25.48
N MET A 34 6.61 22.67 25.02
CA MET A 34 6.04 21.81 23.99
C MET A 34 4.92 20.93 24.51
N THR A 35 5.05 20.42 25.74
CA THR A 35 3.97 19.65 26.38
C THR A 35 2.74 20.53 26.59
N GLU A 36 2.95 21.74 27.10
CA GLU A 36 1.88 22.70 27.36
C GLU A 36 1.22 23.21 26.07
N THR A 37 2.00 23.37 24.99
CA THR A 37 1.46 23.71 23.66
C THR A 37 0.48 22.64 23.17
N VAL A 38 0.82 21.36 23.31
CA VAL A 38 -0.05 20.25 22.90
C VAL A 38 -1.28 20.13 23.78
N TYR A 39 -1.15 20.43 25.08
CA TYR A 39 -2.29 20.51 25.99
C TYR A 39 -3.29 21.58 25.54
N PHE A 40 -2.82 22.81 25.26
CA PHE A 40 -3.69 23.88 24.77
C PHE A 40 -4.29 23.58 23.40
N HIS A 41 -3.55 22.95 22.48
CA HIS A 41 -4.12 22.50 21.21
C HIS A 41 -5.24 21.48 21.42
N SER A 42 -5.08 20.52 22.33
CA SER A 42 -6.10 19.51 22.59
C SER A 42 -7.33 20.10 23.28
N ALA A 43 -7.14 21.05 24.18
CA ALA A 43 -8.23 21.81 24.78
C ALA A 43 -9.00 22.62 23.71
N GLY A 44 -8.30 23.30 22.81
CA GLY A 44 -8.94 24.03 21.70
C GLY A 44 -9.66 23.12 20.71
N GLN A 45 -9.10 21.94 20.41
CA GLN A 45 -9.78 20.94 19.57
C GLN A 45 -11.07 20.43 20.21
N LEU A 46 -11.10 20.24 21.54
CA LEU A 46 -12.32 19.85 22.24
C LEU A 46 -13.43 20.92 22.07
N ASP A 47 -13.09 22.19 22.21
CA ASP A 47 -14.05 23.28 22.04
C ASP A 47 -14.56 23.33 20.60
N MET A 48 -13.67 23.20 19.61
CA MET A 48 -14.03 23.09 18.19
C MET A 48 -14.94 21.89 17.91
N TYR A 49 -14.63 20.71 18.45
CA TYR A 49 -15.44 19.50 18.27
C TYR A 49 -16.84 19.65 18.84
N LYS A 50 -16.98 20.33 19.99
CA LYS A 50 -18.30 20.64 20.58
C LYS A 50 -19.09 21.60 19.70
N GLU A 51 -18.47 22.65 19.19
CA GLU A 51 -19.12 23.62 18.29
C GLU A 51 -19.56 23.00 16.97
N MET A 52 -18.75 22.08 16.42
CA MET A 52 -19.03 21.38 15.17
C MET A 52 -19.98 20.17 15.34
N GLY A 53 -20.37 19.82 16.57
CA GLY A 53 -21.25 18.67 16.83
C GLY A 53 -20.63 17.30 16.55
N VAL A 54 -19.30 17.19 16.67
CA VAL A 54 -18.56 15.92 16.52
C VAL A 54 -18.97 14.98 17.66
N LYS A 55 -19.25 13.70 17.33
CA LYS A 55 -19.68 12.70 18.32
C LYS A 55 -18.51 11.87 18.87
N GLU A 56 -17.60 11.49 18.00
CA GLU A 56 -16.44 10.67 18.31
C GLU A 56 -15.17 11.30 17.74
N TYR A 57 -14.05 11.04 18.39
CA TYR A 57 -12.73 11.46 17.95
C TYR A 57 -11.79 10.25 17.88
N GLU A 58 -10.83 10.31 16.97
CA GLU A 58 -9.76 9.32 16.82
C GLU A 58 -8.41 9.92 17.22
N ILE A 59 -7.57 9.12 17.86
CA ILE A 59 -6.19 9.49 18.17
C ILE A 59 -5.32 9.29 16.93
N CYS A 60 -4.70 10.36 16.46
CA CYS A 60 -3.81 10.38 15.30
C CYS A 60 -2.38 10.69 15.77
N ALA A 61 -1.56 9.64 15.88
CA ALA A 61 -0.15 9.75 16.22
C ALA A 61 0.70 10.28 15.05
N VAL A 62 1.95 10.68 15.31
CA VAL A 62 2.88 10.96 14.20
C VAL A 62 3.41 9.63 13.69
N LEU A 63 3.46 9.45 12.37
CA LEU A 63 4.06 8.27 11.74
C LEU A 63 5.55 8.54 11.47
N ASP A 64 6.39 8.42 12.50
CA ASP A 64 7.85 8.53 12.39
C ASP A 64 8.59 7.68 13.46
N THR A 65 9.90 7.53 13.30
CA THR A 65 10.75 6.69 14.17
C THR A 65 10.90 7.20 15.60
N LYS A 66 10.40 8.39 15.91
CA LYS A 66 10.50 9.05 17.21
C LYS A 66 9.18 9.01 17.98
N THR A 67 8.14 8.41 17.43
CA THR A 67 6.85 8.27 18.12
C THR A 67 7.02 7.33 19.31
N SER A 68 6.44 7.71 20.45
CA SER A 68 6.58 6.93 21.68
C SER A 68 5.68 5.71 21.64
N LYS A 69 6.09 4.61 22.27
CA LYS A 69 5.32 3.36 22.36
C LYS A 69 3.86 3.57 22.79
N ILE A 70 3.62 4.48 23.75
CA ILE A 70 2.27 4.83 24.22
C ILE A 70 1.42 5.38 23.06
N CYS A 71 1.99 6.28 22.26
CA CYS A 71 1.30 6.84 21.10
C CYS A 71 1.21 5.85 19.93
N GLU A 72 2.17 4.94 19.78
CA GLU A 72 2.09 3.84 18.81
C GLU A 72 0.86 2.96 19.09
N GLU A 73 0.62 2.61 20.36
CA GLU A 73 -0.47 1.73 20.81
C GLU A 73 -1.85 2.39 20.74
N LEU A 74 -1.92 3.72 20.90
CA LEU A 74 -3.17 4.47 20.89
C LEU A 74 -3.60 4.96 19.51
N ASP A 75 -2.73 4.94 18.50
CA ASP A 75 -3.02 5.40 17.14
C ASP A 75 -4.17 4.59 16.51
N GLY A 76 -5.17 5.30 15.97
CA GLY A 76 -6.35 4.69 15.36
C GLY A 76 -7.46 4.30 16.33
N THR A 77 -7.26 4.48 17.64
CA THR A 77 -8.34 4.26 18.62
C THR A 77 -9.29 5.46 18.65
N HIS A 78 -10.60 5.21 18.67
CA HIS A 78 -11.64 6.24 18.76
C HIS A 78 -12.43 6.16 20.07
N ARG A 79 -12.96 7.31 20.50
CA ARG A 79 -13.72 7.48 21.74
C ARG A 79 -14.80 8.55 21.58
N PRO A 80 -15.87 8.52 22.39
CA PRO A 80 -16.86 9.58 22.40
C PRO A 80 -16.28 10.89 22.95
N ILE A 81 -16.71 12.03 22.43
CA ILE A 81 -16.27 13.37 22.89
C ILE A 81 -16.55 13.59 24.38
N SER A 82 -17.55 12.93 24.96
CA SER A 82 -17.82 12.95 26.40
C SER A 82 -16.67 12.43 27.27
N GLU A 83 -15.81 11.59 26.71
CA GLU A 83 -14.62 11.07 27.38
C GLU A 83 -13.36 11.92 27.14
N PHE A 84 -13.42 12.96 26.30
CA PHE A 84 -12.26 13.74 25.89
C PHE A 84 -11.68 14.56 27.06
N LYS A 85 -10.51 14.15 27.53
CA LYS A 85 -9.77 14.78 28.64
C LYS A 85 -8.30 14.92 28.23
N PRO A 86 -7.84 16.14 27.88
CA PRO A 86 -6.42 16.41 27.60
C PRO A 86 -5.52 15.91 28.73
N GLY A 87 -4.47 15.17 28.38
CA GLY A 87 -3.55 14.58 29.36
C GLY A 87 -3.96 13.22 29.91
N VAL A 88 -5.16 12.71 29.59
CA VAL A 88 -5.65 11.40 30.06
C VAL A 88 -6.11 10.54 28.89
N THR A 89 -7.13 10.99 28.16
CA THR A 89 -7.76 10.27 27.03
C THR A 89 -7.53 10.98 25.70
N ALA A 90 -6.94 12.17 25.74
CA ALA A 90 -6.46 12.93 24.59
C ALA A 90 -5.04 13.44 24.87
N PRO A 91 -4.24 13.78 23.82
CA PRO A 91 -2.91 14.32 23.99
C PRO A 91 -2.86 15.55 24.93
N PRO A 92 -1.71 15.83 25.55
CA PRO A 92 -0.45 15.07 25.50
C PRO A 92 -0.46 13.86 26.45
N PHE A 93 -0.13 12.66 25.95
CA PHE A 93 -0.03 11.45 26.81
C PHE A 93 1.30 11.34 27.57
N HIS A 94 2.32 12.06 27.10
CA HIS A 94 3.65 12.07 27.68
C HIS A 94 4.33 13.40 27.38
N CYS A 95 5.46 13.68 28.05
CA CYS A 95 6.24 14.86 27.72
C CYS A 95 6.77 14.76 26.28
N TRP A 96 6.82 15.88 25.56
CA TRP A 96 7.13 15.90 24.12
C TRP A 96 6.17 15.06 23.25
N CYS A 97 4.92 14.86 23.68
CA CYS A 97 3.89 14.28 22.81
C CYS A 97 3.78 15.09 21.52
N ARG A 98 3.62 14.40 20.39
CA ARG A 98 3.43 15.01 19.07
C ARG A 98 2.14 14.51 18.40
N SER A 99 1.42 13.61 19.05
CA SER A 99 0.13 13.11 18.59
C SER A 99 -0.94 14.18 18.70
N THR A 100 -1.97 14.04 17.87
CA THR A 100 -3.14 14.90 17.84
C THR A 100 -4.41 14.05 17.84
N THR A 101 -5.56 14.69 17.81
CA THR A 101 -6.85 14.05 17.56
C THR A 101 -7.41 14.53 16.23
N VAL A 102 -8.25 13.71 15.62
CA VAL A 102 -9.07 14.05 14.46
C VAL A 102 -10.53 13.65 14.73
N PRO A 103 -11.52 14.32 14.11
CA PRO A 103 -12.89 13.85 14.15
C PRO A 103 -12.98 12.43 13.57
N TYR A 104 -13.75 11.56 14.22
CA TYR A 104 -14.03 10.23 13.70
C TYR A 104 -15.43 10.22 13.07
N PHE A 105 -15.49 9.91 11.77
CA PHE A 105 -16.73 9.70 11.04
C PHE A 105 -16.69 8.30 10.43
N ASN A 106 -17.67 7.47 10.77
CA ASN A 106 -17.85 6.16 10.15
C ASN A 106 -18.72 6.28 8.89
N ASP A 107 -18.27 7.10 7.93
CA ASP A 107 -18.98 7.34 6.68
C ASP A 107 -18.05 7.26 5.45
N GLU A 108 -18.67 7.13 4.28
CA GLU A 108 -18.03 6.89 2.99
C GLU A 108 -17.12 8.04 2.52
N PHE A 109 -17.23 9.23 3.15
CA PHE A 109 -16.48 10.43 2.76
C PHE A 109 -15.03 10.44 3.28
N THR A 110 -14.69 9.56 4.21
CA THR A 110 -13.33 9.44 4.79
C THR A 110 -12.36 8.56 3.99
N LEU A 111 -12.83 7.92 2.90
CA LEU A 111 -12.11 6.86 2.17
C LEU A 111 -10.96 7.35 1.25
N ASP A 112 -10.92 8.64 0.92
CA ASP A 112 -9.91 9.26 0.05
C ASP A 112 -8.90 10.13 0.81
N GLU A 113 -8.96 10.17 2.13
CA GLU A 113 -8.05 10.99 2.94
C GLU A 113 -6.63 10.42 3.00
N THR A 114 -5.66 11.31 3.12
CA THR A 114 -4.24 10.98 3.29
C THR A 114 -3.70 11.65 4.54
N ARG A 115 -2.80 10.97 5.25
CA ARG A 115 -2.02 11.56 6.35
C ARG A 115 -0.54 11.57 6.03
N VAL A 116 0.17 12.50 6.65
CA VAL A 116 1.62 12.61 6.51
C VAL A 116 2.31 11.55 7.37
N ALA A 117 3.26 10.85 6.77
CA ALA A 117 4.23 10.03 7.47
C ALA A 117 5.65 10.46 7.13
N ARG A 118 6.65 9.93 7.84
CA ARG A 118 8.06 10.07 7.47
C ARG A 118 8.61 8.73 7.02
N ASP A 119 9.56 8.72 6.08
CA ASP A 119 10.33 7.52 5.78
C ASP A 119 11.48 7.32 6.78
N GLU A 120 12.26 6.24 6.61
CA GLU A 120 13.45 5.94 7.43
C GLU A 120 14.46 7.10 7.50
N ASN A 121 14.51 7.94 6.46
CA ASN A 121 15.41 9.09 6.33
C ASN A 121 14.78 10.39 6.87
N GLY A 122 13.57 10.32 7.43
CA GLY A 122 12.84 11.45 7.98
C GLY A 122 12.16 12.34 6.94
N LYS A 123 12.12 11.96 5.65
CA LYS A 123 11.45 12.72 4.59
C LYS A 123 9.94 12.53 4.67
N ALA A 124 9.19 13.61 4.49
CA ALA A 124 7.73 13.56 4.50
C ALA A 124 7.20 12.80 3.27
N ILE A 125 6.30 11.85 3.53
CA ILE A 125 5.58 11.05 2.54
C ILE A 125 4.07 11.10 2.85
N GLN A 126 3.24 10.89 1.82
CA GLN A 126 1.79 10.79 1.99
C GLN A 126 1.40 9.32 2.05
N VAL A 127 0.65 8.94 3.09
CA VAL A 127 0.11 7.61 3.29
C VAL A 127 -1.42 7.68 3.44
N PRO A 128 -2.16 6.57 3.26
CA PRO A 128 -3.60 6.55 3.50
C PRO A 128 -3.96 7.08 4.90
N GLY A 129 -5.05 7.84 5.02
CA GLY A 129 -5.49 8.45 6.28
C GLY A 129 -5.73 7.42 7.39
N ASN A 130 -6.23 6.23 7.02
CA ASN A 130 -6.47 5.12 7.92
C ASN A 130 -5.24 4.22 8.18
N MET A 131 -4.04 4.61 7.74
CA MET A 131 -2.83 3.85 8.03
C MET A 131 -2.45 4.02 9.50
N THR A 132 -2.51 2.92 10.26
CA THR A 132 -2.06 2.85 11.65
C THR A 132 -0.53 2.88 11.77
N TYR A 133 -0.03 3.32 12.90
CA TYR A 133 1.40 3.35 13.20
C TYR A 133 2.10 1.99 13.07
N ALA A 134 1.51 0.91 13.61
CA ALA A 134 2.08 -0.45 13.52
C ALA A 134 2.37 -0.83 12.05
N ARG A 135 1.37 -0.64 11.18
CA ARG A 135 1.47 -0.88 9.74
C ARG A 135 2.47 0.03 9.04
N TRP A 136 2.56 1.30 9.42
CA TRP A 136 3.58 2.20 8.87
C TRP A 136 4.99 1.73 9.24
N LYS A 137 5.22 1.36 10.52
CA LYS A 137 6.52 0.89 11.01
C LYS A 137 6.96 -0.39 10.30
N GLU A 138 6.04 -1.34 10.12
CA GLU A 138 6.29 -2.56 9.36
C GLU A 138 6.74 -2.30 7.91
N VAL A 139 6.09 -1.35 7.24
CA VAL A 139 6.33 -1.08 5.80
C VAL A 139 7.57 -0.20 5.57
N PHE A 140 7.82 0.77 6.44
CA PHE A 140 8.77 1.85 6.19
C PHE A 140 10.00 1.86 7.12
N VAL A 141 10.00 1.12 8.23
CA VAL A 141 11.09 1.10 9.22
C VAL A 141 11.68 -0.30 9.40
N ASP A 142 10.83 -1.32 9.58
CA ASP A 142 11.27 -2.68 9.90
C ASP A 142 11.61 -3.54 8.66
N GLY A 143 11.56 -2.95 7.46
CA GLY A 143 11.74 -3.65 6.19
C GLY A 143 12.99 -4.54 6.13
N LEU A 144 12.77 -5.85 6.00
CA LEU A 144 13.73 -6.92 5.65
C LEU A 144 14.54 -7.64 6.76
N GLN A 145 14.20 -7.58 8.05
CA GLN A 145 14.92 -8.40 9.07
C GLN A 145 14.14 -9.54 9.76
N LYS A 146 12.82 -9.62 9.66
CA LYS A 146 12.03 -10.70 10.30
C LYS A 146 11.08 -11.37 9.31
N TRP A 147 11.62 -12.13 8.39
CA TRP A 147 10.86 -13.20 7.73
C TRP A 147 11.73 -14.46 7.58
N SER A 148 12.43 -14.85 8.64
CA SER A 148 12.85 -16.25 8.72
C SER A 148 11.59 -17.12 8.86
N THR A 149 11.32 -17.89 7.80
CA THR A 149 10.33 -18.99 7.72
C THR A 149 8.84 -18.61 7.69
N LEU A 150 8.34 -18.22 6.51
CA LEU A 150 7.01 -18.66 6.07
C LEU A 150 7.17 -19.48 4.78
N LYS A 151 6.86 -20.78 4.86
CA LYS A 151 6.82 -21.69 3.73
C LYS A 151 5.46 -21.57 3.01
N LEU A 152 5.50 -21.37 1.68
CA LEU A 152 4.72 -22.10 0.68
C LEU A 152 3.19 -22.27 0.94
N SER A 153 2.36 -21.21 0.94
CA SER A 153 0.89 -21.42 0.96
C SER A 153 -0.06 -20.29 0.52
N GLN A 154 0.32 -19.35 -0.35
CA GLN A 154 -0.56 -18.22 -0.72
C GLN A 154 -0.86 -18.09 -2.22
N SER A 155 -0.78 -19.17 -3.01
CA SER A 155 -1.30 -19.20 -4.39
C SER A 155 -2.61 -20.00 -4.46
N SER A 156 -3.35 -19.82 -5.56
CA SER A 156 -4.59 -20.58 -5.82
C SER A 156 -4.39 -22.10 -5.79
N ASP A 157 -3.16 -22.59 -6.05
CA ASP A 157 -2.80 -24.01 -5.96
C ASP A 157 -3.00 -24.59 -4.54
N ALA A 158 -2.80 -23.77 -3.51
CA ALA A 158 -2.89 -24.16 -2.11
C ALA A 158 -4.32 -24.07 -1.54
N TRP A 159 -5.26 -23.52 -2.32
CA TRP A 159 -6.65 -23.37 -1.87
C TRP A 159 -7.38 -24.72 -1.86
N ASN A 160 -8.39 -24.81 -0.99
CA ASN A 160 -9.28 -25.98 -0.97
C ASN A 160 -10.16 -26.04 -2.23
N ASP A 161 -10.72 -27.23 -2.52
CA ASP A 161 -11.47 -27.48 -3.75
C ASP A 161 -12.69 -26.56 -3.92
N ARG A 162 -13.30 -26.14 -2.81
CA ARG A 162 -14.43 -25.19 -2.84
C ARG A 162 -14.01 -23.83 -3.36
N LEU A 163 -12.93 -23.26 -2.81
CA LEU A 163 -12.41 -21.94 -3.22
C LEU A 163 -11.88 -21.96 -4.65
N LYS A 164 -11.26 -23.07 -5.07
CA LYS A 164 -10.86 -23.27 -6.48
C LYS A 164 -12.08 -23.26 -7.41
N LYS A 165 -13.18 -23.88 -6.98
CA LYS A 165 -14.44 -23.88 -7.73
C LYS A 165 -15.09 -22.50 -7.79
N GLU A 166 -15.09 -21.75 -6.69
CA GLU A 166 -15.57 -20.35 -6.65
C GLU A 166 -14.73 -19.45 -7.59
N LEU A 167 -13.39 -19.58 -7.59
CA LEU A 167 -12.52 -18.90 -8.55
C LEU A 167 -12.87 -19.26 -10.01
N LEU A 168 -13.05 -20.54 -10.31
CA LEU A 168 -13.42 -21.00 -11.65
C LEU A 168 -14.80 -20.48 -12.11
N GLU A 169 -15.76 -20.38 -11.19
CA GLU A 169 -17.09 -19.81 -11.47
C GLU A 169 -17.00 -18.31 -11.76
N ASP A 170 -16.20 -17.59 -10.98
CA ASP A 170 -15.91 -16.18 -11.22
C ASP A 170 -15.20 -16.00 -12.57
N GLU A 171 -14.13 -16.74 -12.86
CA GLU A 171 -13.40 -16.69 -14.14
C GLU A 171 -14.32 -16.94 -15.35
N LYS A 172 -15.24 -17.90 -15.25
CA LYS A 172 -16.25 -18.16 -16.30
C LYS A 172 -17.22 -16.99 -16.47
N SER A 173 -17.56 -16.29 -15.39
CA SER A 173 -18.50 -15.17 -15.43
C SER A 173 -17.96 -13.95 -16.20
N PHE A 174 -16.63 -13.82 -16.32
CA PHE A 174 -16.00 -12.68 -16.99
C PHE A 174 -15.09 -13.02 -18.18
N ALA A 175 -14.90 -14.30 -18.51
CA ALA A 175 -14.08 -14.76 -19.64
C ALA A 175 -14.47 -14.13 -21.00
N GLU A 176 -15.78 -14.00 -21.28
CA GLU A 176 -16.30 -13.52 -22.57
C GLU A 176 -16.61 -12.01 -22.60
N ARG A 177 -16.27 -11.27 -21.54
CA ARG A 177 -16.56 -9.83 -21.49
C ARG A 177 -15.67 -9.06 -22.46
N GLU A 178 -16.24 -8.08 -23.15
CA GLU A 178 -15.49 -7.16 -24.03
C GLU A 178 -14.58 -6.19 -23.27
N LYS A 179 -14.89 -5.95 -21.99
CA LYS A 179 -14.11 -5.11 -21.07
C LYS A 179 -13.43 -5.98 -20.02
N GLU A 180 -12.25 -5.55 -19.58
CA GLU A 180 -11.53 -6.22 -18.51
C GLU A 180 -12.28 -6.07 -17.18
N LEU A 181 -12.40 -7.17 -16.45
CA LEU A 181 -12.84 -7.24 -15.08
C LEU A 181 -11.74 -7.95 -14.31
N ALA A 182 -11.26 -7.33 -13.23
CA ALA A 182 -10.37 -7.97 -12.29
C ALA A 182 -11.13 -8.34 -11.01
N VAL A 183 -10.89 -9.55 -10.52
CA VAL A 183 -11.35 -10.05 -9.23
C VAL A 183 -10.12 -10.33 -8.36
N ILE A 184 -10.15 -9.83 -7.13
CA ILE A 184 -9.02 -9.88 -6.21
C ILE A 184 -9.43 -10.68 -4.98
N TYR A 185 -8.56 -11.60 -4.58
CA TYR A 185 -8.65 -12.40 -3.38
C TYR A 185 -7.42 -12.18 -2.49
N ASP A 186 -7.55 -12.44 -1.20
CA ASP A 186 -6.38 -12.56 -0.33
C ASP A 186 -5.65 -13.89 -0.59
N GLY A 187 -4.48 -14.07 0.04
CA GLY A 187 -3.69 -15.31 -0.12
C GLY A 187 -4.41 -16.58 0.34
N ASN A 188 -5.51 -16.46 1.11
CA ASN A 188 -6.32 -17.58 1.59
C ASN A 188 -7.57 -17.83 0.73
N GLY A 189 -7.78 -17.06 -0.34
CA GLY A 189 -8.93 -17.18 -1.23
C GLY A 189 -10.19 -16.45 -0.79
N LYS A 190 -10.10 -15.58 0.22
CA LYS A 190 -11.22 -14.70 0.56
C LYS A 190 -11.31 -13.57 -0.47
N PHE A 191 -12.48 -13.41 -1.07
CA PHE A 191 -12.78 -12.28 -1.94
C PHE A 191 -12.51 -10.94 -1.22
N LEU A 192 -11.75 -10.06 -1.89
CA LEU A 192 -11.47 -8.71 -1.41
C LEU A 192 -12.34 -7.67 -2.11
N PHE A 193 -12.25 -7.59 -3.44
CA PHE A 193 -13.04 -6.69 -4.26
C PHE A 193 -12.92 -7.08 -5.75
N GLN A 194 -13.78 -6.50 -6.57
CA GLN A 194 -13.70 -6.58 -8.04
C GLN A 194 -13.65 -5.19 -8.65
N LYS A 195 -13.07 -5.06 -9.84
CA LYS A 195 -12.97 -3.80 -10.56
C LYS A 195 -13.09 -3.98 -12.06
N SER A 196 -13.96 -3.18 -12.68
CA SER A 196 -14.07 -3.12 -14.14
C SER A 196 -13.11 -2.07 -14.70
N GLY A 197 -12.45 -2.42 -15.79
CA GLY A 197 -11.59 -1.55 -16.58
C GLY A 197 -12.21 -1.18 -17.93
N ASP A 198 -11.34 -0.79 -18.85
CA ASP A 198 -11.68 -0.62 -20.26
C ASP A 198 -11.40 -1.89 -21.07
N ALA A 199 -11.23 -1.79 -22.39
CA ALA A 199 -10.97 -2.93 -23.27
C ALA A 199 -9.53 -3.47 -23.18
N SER A 200 -8.65 -2.79 -22.42
CA SER A 200 -7.21 -3.02 -22.45
C SER A 200 -6.48 -2.88 -21.11
N GLU A 201 -7.12 -2.31 -20.10
CA GLU A 201 -6.53 -2.20 -18.76
C GLU A 201 -7.58 -2.06 -17.64
N VAL A 202 -7.24 -2.61 -16.47
CA VAL A 202 -7.89 -2.29 -15.19
C VAL A 202 -6.98 -1.39 -14.36
N LYS A 203 -7.46 -0.18 -14.03
CA LYS A 203 -6.70 0.79 -13.21
C LYS A 203 -7.00 0.63 -11.74
N PHE A 204 -5.95 0.45 -10.94
CA PHE A 204 -6.07 0.37 -9.49
C PHE A 204 -5.59 1.63 -8.81
N LEU A 205 -6.29 2.02 -7.75
CA LEU A 205 -5.88 3.06 -6.83
C LEU A 205 -4.79 2.51 -5.92
N LYS A 206 -3.88 3.37 -5.43
CA LYS A 206 -2.78 2.93 -4.55
C LYS A 206 -3.26 2.18 -3.31
N ARG A 207 -4.42 2.56 -2.76
CA ARG A 207 -5.06 1.86 -1.62
C ARG A 207 -5.55 0.46 -1.96
N GLU A 208 -5.99 0.24 -3.20
CA GLU A 208 -6.44 -1.05 -3.70
C GLU A 208 -5.24 -1.96 -3.90
N ILE A 209 -4.20 -1.45 -4.58
CA ILE A 209 -2.90 -2.14 -4.77
C ILE A 209 -2.33 -2.62 -3.43
N PHE A 210 -2.40 -1.79 -2.39
CA PHE A 210 -1.91 -2.18 -1.06
C PHE A 210 -2.68 -3.39 -0.48
N LYS A 211 -3.99 -3.49 -0.72
CA LYS A 211 -4.81 -4.61 -0.22
C LYS A 211 -4.51 -5.93 -0.93
N MET A 212 -3.86 -5.89 -2.09
CA MET A 212 -3.61 -7.09 -2.90
C MET A 212 -2.34 -7.83 -2.51
N LYS A 213 -1.54 -7.30 -1.56
CA LYS A 213 -0.28 -7.92 -1.15
C LYS A 213 -0.50 -9.37 -0.73
N ASP A 214 0.36 -10.26 -1.23
CA ASP A 214 0.28 -11.71 -1.04
C ASP A 214 -1.05 -12.34 -1.53
N GLY A 215 -1.84 -11.58 -2.29
CA GLY A 215 -3.14 -11.96 -2.82
C GLY A 215 -3.09 -12.46 -4.26
N VAL A 216 -4.25 -12.97 -4.69
CA VAL A 216 -4.46 -13.53 -6.02
C VAL A 216 -5.35 -12.58 -6.82
N LEU A 217 -4.87 -12.12 -7.97
CA LEU A 217 -5.64 -11.30 -8.91
C LEU A 217 -5.95 -12.11 -10.15
N SER A 218 -7.22 -12.26 -10.52
CA SER A 218 -7.64 -12.84 -11.80
C SER A 218 -8.37 -11.79 -12.63
N HIS A 219 -8.06 -11.70 -13.93
CA HIS A 219 -8.72 -10.78 -14.86
C HIS A 219 -8.84 -11.37 -16.26
N ASN A 220 -9.80 -10.93 -17.08
CA ASN A 220 -9.88 -11.36 -18.48
C ASN A 220 -9.03 -10.51 -19.43
N HIS A 221 -8.49 -11.15 -20.46
CA HIS A 221 -7.84 -10.55 -21.61
C HIS A 221 -8.66 -10.88 -22.88
N PRO A 222 -9.58 -9.98 -23.32
CA PRO A 222 -10.41 -10.21 -24.50
C PRO A 222 -9.57 -10.41 -25.79
N GLY A 223 -8.37 -9.83 -25.83
CA GLY A 223 -7.43 -9.95 -26.94
C GLY A 223 -6.69 -11.29 -27.04
N GLY A 224 -6.89 -12.22 -26.09
CA GLY A 224 -6.29 -13.56 -26.11
C GLY A 224 -4.78 -13.60 -25.84
N LYS A 225 -4.20 -12.50 -25.35
CA LYS A 225 -2.76 -12.38 -25.07
C LYS A 225 -2.46 -12.78 -23.63
N SER A 226 -1.21 -13.16 -23.35
CA SER A 226 -0.72 -13.31 -21.98
C SER A 226 -0.44 -11.93 -21.35
N PHE A 227 0.38 -11.87 -20.30
CA PHE A 227 0.61 -10.65 -19.52
C PHE A 227 1.35 -9.56 -20.30
N SER A 228 0.83 -8.34 -20.21
CA SER A 228 1.47 -7.13 -20.68
C SER A 228 2.59 -6.68 -19.72
N ARG A 229 3.30 -5.62 -20.13
CA ARG A 229 4.25 -4.95 -19.23
C ARG A 229 3.54 -4.38 -17.99
N SER A 230 2.34 -3.82 -18.15
CA SER A 230 1.58 -3.23 -17.04
C SER A 230 1.18 -4.30 -16.02
N ASP A 231 0.84 -5.50 -16.48
CA ASP A 231 0.45 -6.61 -15.60
C ASP A 231 1.65 -7.11 -14.79
N LEU A 232 2.84 -7.17 -15.39
CA LEU A 232 4.05 -7.50 -14.65
C LEU A 232 4.40 -6.40 -13.62
N GLU A 233 4.25 -5.13 -14.00
CA GLU A 233 4.47 -4.01 -13.09
C GLU A 233 3.46 -4.00 -11.94
N LEU A 234 2.21 -4.41 -12.18
CA LEU A 234 1.19 -4.59 -11.16
C LEU A 234 1.52 -5.79 -10.25
N PHE A 235 1.89 -6.94 -10.81
CA PHE A 235 2.31 -8.13 -10.07
C PHE A 235 3.44 -7.81 -9.08
N VAL A 236 4.47 -7.10 -9.54
CA VAL A 236 5.60 -6.68 -8.71
C VAL A 236 5.22 -5.54 -7.76
N GLY A 237 4.51 -4.53 -8.25
CA GLY A 237 4.20 -3.32 -7.48
C GLY A 237 3.18 -3.54 -6.37
N ALA A 238 2.24 -4.47 -6.57
CA ALA A 238 1.28 -4.89 -5.57
C ALA A 238 1.80 -6.05 -4.70
N ASP A 239 2.98 -6.59 -5.01
CA ASP A 239 3.57 -7.77 -4.33
C ASP A 239 2.58 -8.95 -4.28
N LEU A 240 1.93 -9.23 -5.43
CA LEU A 240 0.97 -10.33 -5.56
C LEU A 240 1.66 -11.67 -5.36
N SER A 241 0.96 -12.63 -4.77
CA SER A 241 1.41 -14.02 -4.81
C SER A 241 1.15 -14.64 -6.18
N GLU A 242 0.03 -14.26 -6.82
CA GLU A 242 -0.39 -14.76 -8.12
C GLU A 242 -1.18 -13.70 -8.92
N ILE A 243 -0.90 -13.64 -10.22
CA ILE A 243 -1.74 -12.96 -11.20
C ILE A 243 -2.17 -13.95 -12.28
N ARG A 244 -3.45 -13.89 -12.67
CA ARG A 244 -4.09 -14.77 -13.65
C ARG A 244 -4.75 -13.94 -14.73
N ALA A 245 -4.56 -14.34 -15.99
CA ALA A 245 -5.19 -13.72 -17.16
C ALA A 245 -6.04 -14.76 -17.90
N VAL A 246 -7.36 -14.61 -17.80
CA VAL A 246 -8.38 -15.46 -18.43
C VAL A 246 -8.53 -15.09 -19.90
N VAL A 247 -8.31 -16.05 -20.77
CA VAL A 247 -8.49 -15.92 -22.22
C VAL A 247 -9.50 -16.97 -22.70
N SER A 248 -9.97 -16.82 -23.95
CA SER A 248 -10.98 -17.72 -24.53
C SER A 248 -10.60 -19.21 -24.50
N ASP A 249 -9.30 -19.52 -24.55
CA ASP A 249 -8.76 -20.88 -24.67
C ASP A 249 -7.95 -21.35 -23.45
N GLY A 250 -8.07 -20.67 -22.30
CA GLY A 250 -7.42 -21.05 -21.04
C GLY A 250 -7.14 -19.88 -20.11
N VAL A 251 -6.31 -20.12 -19.08
CA VAL A 251 -5.91 -19.11 -18.10
C VAL A 251 -4.38 -19.08 -17.99
N TYR A 252 -3.78 -17.95 -18.32
CA TYR A 252 -2.35 -17.72 -18.04
C TYR A 252 -2.16 -17.40 -16.56
N TYR A 253 -1.06 -17.85 -15.97
CA TYR A 253 -0.71 -17.51 -14.58
C TYR A 253 0.76 -17.12 -14.44
N MET A 254 1.02 -16.20 -13.52
CA MET A 254 2.35 -15.93 -12.95
C MET A 254 2.23 -16.05 -11.42
N ARG A 255 3.04 -16.91 -10.81
CA ARG A 255 3.01 -17.18 -9.36
C ARG A 255 4.42 -17.13 -8.79
N ARG A 256 4.66 -16.32 -7.76
CA ARG A 256 5.94 -16.34 -7.04
C ARG A 256 5.94 -17.41 -5.95
N ASP A 257 7.12 -17.96 -5.69
CA ASP A 257 7.36 -18.80 -4.51
C ASP A 257 8.14 -17.99 -3.48
N GLY A 258 7.52 -17.73 -2.33
CA GLY A 258 8.07 -16.80 -1.34
C GLY A 258 8.17 -15.37 -1.88
N THR A 259 9.17 -14.61 -1.44
CA THR A 259 9.34 -13.20 -1.82
C THR A 259 9.98 -13.04 -3.20
N LEU A 260 9.67 -11.94 -3.89
CA LEU A 260 10.36 -11.59 -5.13
C LEU A 260 11.88 -11.45 -4.91
N PRO A 261 12.72 -11.97 -5.83
CA PRO A 261 14.16 -11.77 -5.79
C PRO A 261 14.55 -10.29 -5.75
N ASN A 262 15.66 -9.97 -5.09
CA ASN A 262 16.15 -8.60 -4.94
C ASN A 262 16.40 -7.88 -6.28
N GLU A 263 16.62 -8.64 -7.34
CA GLU A 263 16.83 -8.19 -8.71
C GLU A 263 15.56 -7.68 -9.37
N ILE A 264 14.38 -8.05 -8.87
CA ILE A 264 13.07 -7.67 -9.44
C ILE A 264 12.05 -7.19 -8.39
N ASN A 265 12.44 -7.11 -7.11
CA ASN A 265 11.56 -6.72 -6.00
C ASN A 265 11.03 -5.28 -6.00
N THR A 266 11.31 -4.51 -7.06
CA THR A 266 10.69 -3.20 -7.27
C THR A 266 10.29 -3.06 -8.73
N VAL A 267 9.23 -2.29 -8.99
CA VAL A 267 8.73 -2.02 -10.35
C VAL A 267 9.84 -1.52 -11.28
N LYS A 268 10.71 -0.63 -10.77
CA LYS A 268 11.84 -0.11 -11.54
C LYS A 268 12.79 -1.22 -11.99
N LYS A 269 13.22 -2.07 -11.05
CA LYS A 269 14.15 -3.17 -11.34
C LYS A 269 13.53 -4.21 -12.27
N ALA A 270 12.28 -4.62 -12.00
CA ALA A 270 11.56 -5.57 -12.85
C ALA A 270 11.41 -5.06 -14.29
N ARG A 271 11.08 -3.76 -14.44
CA ARG A 271 10.99 -3.10 -15.75
C ARG A 271 12.32 -3.10 -16.50
N GLU A 272 13.41 -2.77 -15.83
CA GLU A 272 14.75 -2.80 -16.42
C GLU A 272 15.13 -4.21 -16.88
N LYS A 273 14.89 -5.21 -16.04
CA LYS A 273 15.18 -6.62 -16.35
C LYS A 273 14.30 -7.21 -17.44
N ARG A 274 13.02 -6.86 -17.48
CA ARG A 274 12.13 -7.24 -18.59
C ARG A 274 12.60 -6.61 -19.91
N LYS A 275 13.04 -5.35 -19.88
CA LYS A 275 13.53 -4.65 -21.08
C LYS A 275 14.80 -5.29 -21.65
N GLU A 276 15.75 -5.72 -20.80
CA GLU A 276 16.94 -6.46 -21.23
C GLU A 276 16.58 -7.73 -22.02
N ILE A 277 15.57 -8.47 -21.55
CA ILE A 277 15.05 -9.68 -22.20
C ILE A 277 14.35 -9.33 -23.52
N GLU A 278 13.50 -8.30 -23.50
CA GLU A 278 12.80 -7.81 -24.69
C GLU A 278 13.78 -7.38 -25.79
N ASP A 279 14.82 -6.62 -25.47
CA ASP A 279 15.82 -6.15 -26.43
C ASP A 279 16.67 -7.31 -27.02
N ALA A 280 16.86 -8.39 -26.25
CA ALA A 280 17.51 -9.60 -26.73
C ALA A 280 16.61 -10.38 -27.71
N LEU A 281 15.34 -10.61 -27.35
CA LEU A 281 14.40 -11.39 -28.13
C LEU A 281 13.88 -10.65 -29.37
N ARG A 282 13.65 -9.34 -29.27
CA ARG A 282 13.14 -8.52 -30.38
C ARG A 282 14.05 -8.55 -31.59
N ARG A 283 15.38 -8.63 -31.40
CA ARG A 283 16.36 -8.78 -32.48
C ARG A 283 16.15 -10.07 -33.28
N LYS A 284 15.85 -11.19 -32.60
CA LYS A 284 15.56 -12.50 -33.21
C LYS A 284 14.26 -12.46 -34.02
N TYR A 285 13.19 -11.90 -33.47
CA TYR A 285 11.90 -11.82 -34.16
C TYR A 285 11.89 -10.84 -35.34
N LEU A 286 12.60 -9.71 -35.24
CA LEU A 286 12.74 -8.77 -36.36
C LEU A 286 13.42 -9.42 -37.58
N ALA A 287 14.39 -10.32 -37.37
CA ALA A 287 15.02 -11.07 -38.45
C ALA A 287 14.03 -12.06 -39.10
N GLN A 288 13.20 -12.74 -38.31
CA GLN A 288 12.18 -13.67 -38.83
C GLN A 288 11.05 -12.96 -39.60
N ILE A 289 10.66 -11.76 -39.18
CA ILE A 289 9.69 -10.91 -39.90
C ILE A 289 10.29 -10.46 -41.24
N LYS A 290 11.55 -9.98 -41.24
CA LYS A 290 12.25 -9.56 -42.47
C LYS A 290 12.41 -10.71 -43.47
N ASN A 291 12.58 -11.93 -42.98
CA ASN A 291 12.71 -13.13 -43.80
C ASN A 291 11.33 -13.74 -44.19
N GLY A 292 10.21 -13.09 -43.86
CA GLY A 292 8.86 -13.51 -44.24
C GLY A 292 8.34 -14.76 -43.52
N THR A 293 9.05 -15.26 -42.50
CA THR A 293 8.74 -16.52 -41.82
C THR A 293 7.51 -16.41 -40.91
N ILE A 294 7.21 -15.22 -40.39
CA ILE A 294 6.09 -14.98 -39.48
C ILE A 294 5.46 -13.61 -39.75
N SER A 295 4.13 -13.52 -39.61
CA SER A 295 3.43 -12.24 -39.72
C SER A 295 3.69 -11.37 -38.51
N SER A 296 3.70 -10.04 -38.69
CA SER A 296 3.96 -9.06 -37.62
C SER A 296 3.06 -9.28 -36.39
N LYS A 297 1.78 -9.62 -36.58
CA LYS A 297 0.82 -9.87 -35.50
C LYS A 297 1.18 -11.14 -34.69
N LYS A 298 1.41 -12.27 -35.38
CA LYS A 298 1.81 -13.53 -34.72
C LYS A 298 3.16 -13.42 -34.03
N ALA A 299 4.09 -12.66 -34.61
CA ALA A 299 5.39 -12.40 -34.01
C ALA A 299 5.28 -11.59 -32.72
N SER A 300 4.39 -10.58 -32.67
CA SER A 300 4.18 -9.79 -31.46
C SER A 300 3.57 -10.61 -30.31
N GLU A 301 2.63 -11.51 -30.62
CA GLU A 301 2.00 -12.39 -29.63
C GLU A 301 3.00 -13.41 -29.08
N ALA A 302 3.72 -14.10 -29.97
CA ALA A 302 4.76 -15.06 -29.58
C ALA A 302 5.91 -14.41 -28.80
N LEU A 303 6.33 -13.20 -29.20
CA LEU A 303 7.36 -12.44 -28.50
C LEU A 303 6.95 -12.09 -27.07
N THR A 304 5.68 -11.68 -26.86
CA THR A 304 5.20 -11.31 -25.52
C THR A 304 5.21 -12.51 -24.59
N ASP A 305 4.73 -13.66 -25.06
CA ASP A 305 4.75 -14.91 -24.31
C ASP A 305 6.18 -15.39 -24.00
N GLU A 306 7.09 -15.34 -24.98
CA GLU A 306 8.50 -15.72 -24.79
C GLU A 306 9.22 -14.78 -23.81
N ILE A 307 8.94 -13.47 -23.85
CA ILE A 307 9.46 -12.51 -22.85
C ILE A 307 9.01 -12.90 -21.44
N ASN A 308 7.72 -13.17 -21.27
CA ASN A 308 7.15 -13.53 -19.97
C ASN A 308 7.74 -14.83 -19.43
N LYS A 309 7.85 -15.84 -20.30
CA LYS A 309 8.47 -17.13 -19.96
C LYS A 309 9.93 -16.97 -19.55
N CYS A 310 10.74 -16.28 -20.35
CA CYS A 310 12.15 -16.04 -20.04
C CYS A 310 12.33 -15.21 -18.76
N PHE A 311 11.47 -14.21 -18.54
CA PHE A 311 11.50 -13.42 -17.31
C PHE A 311 11.21 -14.31 -16.10
N CYS A 312 10.14 -15.10 -16.15
CA CYS A 312 9.71 -15.92 -15.03
C CYS A 312 10.72 -17.04 -14.72
N GLU A 313 11.22 -17.75 -15.73
CA GLU A 313 12.25 -18.79 -15.57
C GLU A 313 13.53 -18.21 -14.93
N LYS A 314 13.96 -17.02 -15.37
CA LYS A 314 15.18 -16.38 -14.86
C LYS A 314 15.08 -15.95 -13.40
N TYR A 315 13.88 -15.57 -12.94
CA TYR A 315 13.65 -15.02 -11.60
C TYR A 315 12.87 -15.96 -10.69
N GLY A 316 12.76 -17.24 -11.02
CA GLY A 316 12.13 -18.25 -10.16
C GLY A 316 10.62 -18.04 -9.96
N ILE A 317 9.95 -17.39 -10.91
CA ILE A 317 8.50 -17.24 -10.94
C ILE A 317 7.92 -18.37 -11.77
N LYS A 318 6.86 -19.02 -11.30
CA LYS A 318 6.14 -20.03 -12.08
C LYS A 318 5.26 -19.32 -13.11
N TYR A 319 5.42 -19.72 -14.37
CA TYR A 319 4.62 -19.24 -15.50
C TYR A 319 4.03 -20.40 -16.26
N GLY A 320 2.77 -20.28 -16.67
CA GLY A 320 2.11 -21.31 -17.46
C GLY A 320 0.73 -20.90 -17.96
N LYS A 321 0.08 -21.84 -18.64
CA LYS A 321 -1.30 -21.72 -19.12
C LYS A 321 -2.08 -22.97 -18.72
N GLU A 322 -3.11 -22.78 -17.93
CA GLU A 322 -4.10 -23.80 -17.60
C GLU A 322 -5.13 -23.88 -18.74
N LYS A 323 -5.53 -25.09 -19.12
CA LYS A 323 -6.63 -25.28 -20.07
C LYS A 323 -7.94 -25.19 -19.30
N ASN A 324 -8.95 -24.57 -19.93
CA ASN A 324 -10.33 -24.60 -19.45
C ASN A 324 -10.88 -26.02 -19.41
#